data_AF-A0A0Q5ALS2-F1
#
_entry.id   AF-A0A0Q5ALS2-F1
#
_cell.length_a   1.000
_cell.length_b   1.000
_cell.length_c   1.000
_cell.angle_alpha   90.00
_cell.angle_beta   90.00
_cell.angle_gamma   90.00
#
_symmetry.space_group_name_H-M   'P 1'
#
loop_
_entity.id
_entity.type
_entity.pdbx_description
1 polymer ?
#
loop_
_entity_poly.entity_id
_entity_poly.type
_entity_poly.pdbx_seq_one_letter_code
_entity_poly.pdbx_strand_id
1 'polypeptide(L)'
;MSGELATACPVCGEPVSAGDAFCEACGSTLIVRAAEPSAAEPTPCVYCGGAVADDGYCEQCGQRAPTQREHWSEAPHPLVGGVCDRGIRHAANEDAMALGAVATDGALRTALLVVCDGVSSTPDSDRASLAAARAALSALQAEVAEEARGADRWGALLQMAVARASGAIDAAVPEKRANPPSCTFTAAILDGALLVTGNVGDSRSYWIPDAGEARQLTVDDSWAQEQIASGTSREQAESAPDAHAITKWLGADAHDESPTIASVVLDEPGWVLACSDGLWNYASPADDLARVLHDALARVGSDPVTLAEALVAWANERGGHDNITAALARFEPDVSSPEGSS
;
A
#
# COMPACT_ATOMS: atom_id res chain seq x y z
N MET A 1 49.38 -5.04 34.50
CA MET A 1 49.85 -4.65 33.16
C MET A 1 48.76 -5.06 32.19
N SER A 2 47.82 -4.16 31.95
CA SER A 2 46.68 -4.40 31.07
C SER A 2 47.08 -3.93 29.68
N GLY A 3 47.29 -4.87 28.76
CA GLY A 3 47.52 -4.54 27.36
C GLY A 3 46.19 -4.19 26.72
N GLU A 4 45.99 -2.92 26.39
CA GLU A 4 44.90 -2.49 25.51
C GLU A 4 45.09 -3.12 24.13
N LEU A 5 44.02 -3.71 23.60
CA LEU A 5 43.97 -4.27 22.25
C LEU A 5 44.13 -3.12 21.24
N ALA A 6 45.32 -2.97 20.67
CA ALA A 6 45.54 -2.06 19.55
C ALA A 6 44.68 -2.51 18.36
N THR A 7 43.87 -1.59 17.82
CA THR A 7 43.12 -1.81 16.58
C THR A 7 44.03 -1.42 15.41
N ALA A 8 43.92 -2.03 14.23
CA ALA A 8 44.73 -1.66 13.07
C ALA A 8 43.99 -0.64 12.18
N CYS A 9 44.71 0.32 11.60
CA CYS A 9 44.18 1.22 10.60
C CYS A 9 43.64 0.42 9.40
N PRO A 10 42.38 0.62 8.97
CA PRO A 10 41.79 -0.15 7.87
C PRO A 10 42.41 0.14 6.50
N VAL A 11 43.15 1.25 6.36
CA VAL A 11 43.77 1.67 5.09
C VAL A 11 45.21 1.19 4.95
N CYS A 12 46.02 1.30 6.00
CA CYS A 12 47.46 0.99 5.92
C CYS A 12 47.92 -0.13 6.86
N GLY A 13 47.06 -0.61 7.76
CA GLY A 13 47.36 -1.72 8.67
C GLY A 13 48.22 -1.35 9.89
N GLU A 14 48.70 -0.11 10.02
CA GLU A 14 49.45 0.34 11.20
C GLU A 14 48.58 0.32 12.46
N PRO A 15 49.13 -0.07 13.64
CA PRO A 15 48.40 -0.08 14.89
C PRO A 15 48.02 1.35 15.30
N VAL A 16 46.76 1.53 15.69
CA VAL A 16 46.19 2.78 16.15
C VAL A 16 45.66 2.61 17.57
N SER A 17 45.72 3.70 18.33
CA SER A 17 45.30 3.73 19.73
C SER A 17 43.79 3.97 19.83
N ALA A 18 43.17 3.44 20.89
CA ALA A 18 41.76 3.64 21.15
C ALA A 18 41.48 5.13 21.41
N GLY A 19 40.84 5.81 20.45
CA GLY A 19 40.53 7.25 20.50
C GLY A 19 41.18 8.09 19.40
N ASP A 20 42.06 7.52 18.58
CA ASP A 20 42.67 8.23 17.46
C ASP A 20 41.61 8.61 16.43
N ALA A 21 41.51 9.91 16.10
CA ALA A 21 40.61 10.40 15.06
C ALA A 21 41.15 10.17 13.64
N PHE A 22 42.47 10.10 13.50
CA PHE A 22 43.19 9.92 12.24
C PHE A 22 44.40 9.02 12.46
N CYS A 23 44.79 8.27 11.43
CA CYS A 23 46.01 7.47 11.44
C CYS A 23 47.23 8.40 11.25
N GLU A 24 48.18 8.38 12.19
CA GLU A 24 49.39 9.21 12.09
C GLU A 24 50.31 8.82 10.93
N ALA A 25 50.24 7.58 10.46
CA ALA A 25 51.09 7.09 9.37
C ALA A 25 50.60 7.53 7.98
N CYS A 26 49.29 7.46 7.73
CA CYS A 26 48.73 7.69 6.39
C CYS A 26 47.72 8.85 6.31
N GLY A 27 47.34 9.44 7.45
CA GLY A 27 46.38 10.54 7.53
C GLY A 27 44.91 10.14 7.37
N SER A 28 44.59 8.85 7.20
CA SER A 28 43.21 8.39 7.03
C SER A 28 42.40 8.63 8.31
N THR A 29 41.18 9.14 8.17
CA THR A 29 40.22 9.27 9.28
C THR A 29 39.80 7.89 9.79
N LEU A 30 39.88 7.69 11.10
CA LEU A 30 39.56 6.41 11.77
C LEU A 30 38.18 6.44 12.43
N ILE A 31 37.66 7.65 12.71
CA ILE A 31 36.31 7.86 13.23
C ILE A 31 35.42 8.23 12.05
N VAL A 32 34.57 7.29 11.63
CA VAL A 32 33.45 7.60 10.73
C VAL A 32 32.49 8.48 11.54
N ARG A 33 32.59 9.81 11.37
CA ARG A 33 31.49 10.69 11.78
C ARG A 33 30.25 10.19 11.05
N ALA A 34 29.18 9.94 11.79
CA ALA A 34 27.87 9.78 11.18
C ALA A 34 27.70 10.92 10.18
N ALA A 35 27.44 10.57 8.91
CA ALA A 35 27.21 11.56 7.89
C ALA A 35 26.15 12.53 8.44
N GLU A 36 26.47 13.83 8.44
CA GLU A 36 25.44 14.84 8.65
C GLU A 36 24.32 14.54 7.64
N PRO A 37 23.04 14.54 8.06
CA PRO A 37 21.96 14.30 7.13
C PRO A 37 22.10 15.32 6.00
N SER A 38 22.40 14.81 4.80
CA SER A 38 22.38 15.61 3.58
C SER A 38 21.05 16.34 3.58
N ALA A 39 21.08 17.65 3.34
CA ALA A 39 19.86 18.44 3.14
C ALA A 39 18.96 17.64 2.18
N ALA A 40 17.78 17.24 2.68
CA ALA A 40 16.80 16.55 1.88
C ALA A 40 16.52 17.43 0.65
N GLU A 41 16.53 16.84 -0.54
CA GLU A 41 16.10 17.58 -1.74
C GLU A 41 14.70 18.15 -1.47
N PRO A 42 14.43 19.42 -1.80
CA PRO A 42 13.15 20.04 -1.48
C PRO A 42 12.03 19.30 -2.23
N THR A 43 11.17 18.62 -1.48
CA THR A 43 10.02 17.92 -2.04
C THR A 43 9.06 18.93 -2.65
N PRO A 44 8.63 18.77 -3.92
CA PRO A 44 7.63 19.64 -4.50
C PRO A 44 6.30 19.49 -3.76
N CYS A 45 5.50 20.56 -3.76
CA CYS A 45 4.19 20.57 -3.14
C CYS A 45 3.26 19.58 -3.86
N VAL A 46 2.72 18.60 -3.15
CA VAL A 46 1.84 17.56 -3.70
C VAL A 46 0.53 18.11 -4.28
N TYR A 47 0.12 19.31 -3.86
CA TYR A 47 -1.12 19.94 -4.32
C TYR A 47 -0.98 20.77 -5.60
N CYS A 48 0.21 21.31 -5.90
CA CYS A 48 0.38 22.25 -7.02
C CYS A 48 1.73 22.17 -7.75
N GLY A 49 2.65 21.31 -7.31
CA GLY A 49 4.00 21.17 -7.85
C GLY A 49 4.96 22.32 -7.49
N GLY A 50 4.51 23.34 -6.77
CA GLY A 50 5.35 24.47 -6.34
C GLY A 50 6.40 24.10 -5.29
N ALA A 51 7.40 24.96 -5.08
CA ALA A 51 8.42 24.73 -4.07
C ALA A 51 7.84 24.78 -2.64
N VAL A 52 8.38 23.95 -1.75
CA VAL A 52 8.08 23.96 -0.31
C VAL A 52 9.26 24.61 0.41
N ALA A 53 8.96 25.64 1.21
CA ALA A 53 9.95 26.33 2.01
C ALA A 53 10.35 25.52 3.25
N ASP A 54 11.44 25.93 3.92
CA ASP A 54 11.98 25.26 5.11
C ASP A 54 11.00 25.22 6.31
N ASP A 55 9.99 26.09 6.31
CA ASP A 55 8.91 26.10 7.30
C ASP A 55 7.82 25.03 7.03
N GLY A 56 7.96 24.28 5.93
CA GLY A 56 7.05 23.24 5.51
C GLY A 56 5.81 23.76 4.78
N TYR A 57 5.79 25.00 4.29
CA TYR A 57 4.68 25.55 3.51
C TYR A 57 5.06 25.75 2.04
N CYS A 58 4.11 25.49 1.15
CA CYS A 58 4.30 25.75 -0.27
C CYS A 58 4.33 27.26 -0.55
N GLU A 59 5.37 27.73 -1.23
CA GLU A 59 5.54 29.14 -1.57
C GLU A 59 4.51 29.64 -2.62
N GLN A 60 3.89 28.71 -3.35
CA GLN A 60 2.93 29.02 -4.41
C GLN A 60 1.47 28.98 -3.93
N CYS A 61 1.06 27.93 -3.23
CA CYS A 61 -0.33 27.77 -2.79
C CYS A 61 -0.54 28.05 -1.29
N GLY A 62 0.53 28.24 -0.50
CA GLY A 62 0.46 28.51 0.93
C GLY A 62 0.01 27.32 1.78
N GLN A 63 -0.21 26.14 1.19
CA GLN A 63 -0.60 24.93 1.92
C GLN A 63 0.60 24.36 2.67
N ARG A 64 0.35 23.82 3.87
CA ARG A 64 1.37 23.03 4.58
C ARG A 64 1.64 21.77 3.78
N ALA A 65 2.91 21.50 3.48
CA ALA A 65 3.33 20.23 2.91
C ALA A 65 3.01 19.10 3.90
N PRO A 66 2.36 18.03 3.44
CA PRO A 66 2.12 16.87 4.27
C PRO A 66 3.45 16.20 4.65
N THR A 67 3.50 15.60 5.84
CA THR A 67 4.61 14.69 6.16
C THR A 67 4.54 13.44 5.29
N GLN A 68 5.64 12.69 5.18
CA GLN A 68 5.68 11.43 4.43
C GLN A 68 4.64 10.40 4.91
N ARG A 69 4.18 10.51 6.16
CA ARG A 69 3.14 9.62 6.67
C ARG A 69 1.74 10.13 6.39
N GLU A 70 1.57 11.44 6.21
CA GLU A 70 0.30 12.05 5.82
C GLU A 70 0.00 11.89 4.33
N HIS A 71 1.02 11.83 3.48
CA HIS A 71 0.86 11.63 2.04
C HIS A 71 2.12 11.01 1.46
N TRP A 72 2.00 9.88 0.77
CA TRP A 72 3.10 9.32 -0.02
C TRP A 72 2.60 8.50 -1.20
N SER A 73 3.49 8.36 -2.18
CA SER A 73 3.28 7.53 -3.36
C SER A 73 4.35 6.43 -3.44
N GLU A 74 3.99 5.28 -4.02
CA GLU A 74 4.92 4.21 -4.38
C GLU A 74 4.80 3.87 -5.86
N ALA A 75 5.92 3.57 -6.52
CA ALA A 75 5.97 3.25 -7.96
C ALA A 75 7.02 2.16 -8.26
N PRO A 76 6.80 0.90 -7.86
CA PRO A 76 7.79 -0.16 -8.07
C PRO A 76 7.98 -0.53 -9.56
N HIS A 77 7.06 -0.12 -10.45
CA HIS A 77 7.12 -0.39 -11.89
C HIS A 77 6.32 0.67 -12.67
N PRO A 78 6.64 0.98 -13.95
CA PRO A 78 5.83 1.90 -14.78
C PRO A 78 4.34 1.54 -14.96
N LEU A 79 3.97 0.31 -14.60
CA LEU A 79 2.59 -0.20 -14.66
C LEU A 79 2.00 -0.47 -13.27
N VAL A 80 2.72 -0.15 -12.18
CA VAL A 80 2.29 -0.38 -10.80
C VAL A 80 2.61 0.86 -9.97
N GLY A 81 1.60 1.43 -9.33
CA GLY A 81 1.81 2.56 -8.43
C GLY A 81 0.59 2.84 -7.58
N GLY A 82 0.75 3.69 -6.58
CA GLY A 82 -0.33 4.03 -5.67
C GLY A 82 -0.02 5.24 -4.83
N VAL A 83 -1.05 5.73 -4.14
CA VAL A 83 -1.02 6.89 -3.25
C VAL A 83 -1.79 6.55 -1.98
N CYS A 84 -1.26 6.98 -0.85
CA CYS A 84 -1.96 6.97 0.43
C CYS A 84 -1.91 8.37 1.04
N ASP A 85 -3.08 8.90 1.40
CA ASP A 85 -3.30 10.27 1.82
C ASP A 85 -4.15 10.33 3.08
N ARG A 86 -3.83 11.25 3.99
CA ARG A 86 -4.56 11.48 5.24
C ARG A 86 -6.01 11.88 5.01
N GLY A 87 -6.34 12.38 3.83
CA GLY A 87 -7.58 13.08 3.60
C GLY A 87 -7.61 14.46 4.28
N ILE A 88 -8.78 15.07 4.27
CA ILE A 88 -8.96 16.45 4.76
C ILE A 88 -9.26 16.47 6.26
N ARG A 89 -10.07 15.53 6.74
CA ARG A 89 -10.69 15.60 8.07
C ARG A 89 -9.95 14.85 9.17
N HIS A 90 -9.27 13.75 8.86
CA HIS A 90 -8.61 12.91 9.86
C HIS A 90 -7.34 13.57 10.41
N ALA A 91 -7.04 13.37 11.69
CA ALA A 91 -5.89 14.00 12.34
C ALA A 91 -4.56 13.30 11.99
N ALA A 92 -4.61 12.00 11.72
CA ALA A 92 -3.50 11.16 11.31
C ALA A 92 -3.90 10.33 10.10
N ASN A 93 -2.90 9.82 9.38
CA ASN A 93 -3.12 8.82 8.35
C ASN A 93 -2.88 7.43 8.95
N GLU A 94 -3.98 6.74 9.21
CA GLU A 94 -4.07 5.42 9.79
C GLU A 94 -4.06 4.33 8.70
N ASP A 95 -4.16 4.71 7.42
CA ASP A 95 -3.92 3.82 6.30
C ASP A 95 -2.44 3.49 6.09
N ALA A 96 -2.21 2.38 5.41
CA ALA A 96 -0.95 2.01 4.81
C ALA A 96 -1.15 1.23 3.51
N MET A 97 -0.22 1.44 2.58
CA MET A 97 -0.02 0.59 1.41
C MET A 97 1.42 0.09 1.37
N ALA A 98 1.63 -1.02 0.66
CA ALA A 98 2.96 -1.49 0.29
C ALA A 98 2.87 -2.20 -1.07
N LEU A 99 3.65 -1.73 -2.05
CA LEU A 99 3.58 -2.20 -3.43
C LEU A 99 4.85 -2.95 -3.85
N GLY A 100 4.67 -4.01 -4.64
CA GLY A 100 5.76 -4.78 -5.22
C GLY A 100 5.53 -5.08 -6.69
N ALA A 101 6.62 -5.18 -7.44
CA ALA A 101 6.59 -5.63 -8.81
C ALA A 101 7.78 -6.52 -9.11
N VAL A 102 7.55 -7.55 -9.93
CA VAL A 102 8.60 -8.35 -10.55
C VAL A 102 8.45 -8.22 -12.06
N ALA A 103 9.55 -7.90 -12.72
CA ALA A 103 9.61 -7.70 -14.15
C ALA A 103 10.66 -8.60 -14.79
N THR A 104 10.37 -9.10 -15.99
CA THR A 104 11.31 -9.85 -16.84
C THR A 104 11.54 -9.03 -18.10
N ASP A 105 12.80 -8.71 -18.40
CA ASP A 105 13.17 -7.84 -19.53
C ASP A 105 12.43 -6.48 -19.57
N GLY A 106 12.06 -5.97 -18.39
CA GLY A 106 11.33 -4.71 -18.22
C GLY A 106 9.81 -4.83 -18.43
N ALA A 107 9.28 -6.00 -18.79
CA ALA A 107 7.85 -6.27 -18.83
C ALA A 107 7.36 -6.74 -17.45
N LEU A 108 6.22 -6.20 -17.00
CA LEU A 108 5.60 -6.58 -15.74
C LEU A 108 5.19 -8.05 -15.80
N ARG A 109 5.73 -8.85 -14.89
CA ARG A 109 5.37 -10.26 -14.73
C ARG A 109 4.37 -10.44 -13.58
N THR A 110 4.68 -9.82 -12.45
CA THR A 110 3.86 -9.93 -11.24
C THR A 110 3.74 -8.55 -10.58
N ALA A 111 2.53 -8.13 -10.24
CA ALA A 111 2.27 -6.98 -9.35
C ALA A 111 1.66 -7.46 -8.04
N LEU A 112 2.08 -6.84 -6.95
CA LEU A 112 1.62 -7.09 -5.59
C LEU A 112 1.13 -5.76 -5.02
N LEU A 113 -0.17 -5.67 -4.75
CA LEU A 113 -0.81 -4.51 -4.13
C LEU A 113 -1.28 -4.95 -2.75
N VAL A 114 -0.84 -4.27 -1.69
CA VAL A 114 -1.33 -4.49 -0.32
C VAL A 114 -1.81 -3.15 0.24
N VAL A 115 -3.02 -3.13 0.78
CA VAL A 115 -3.61 -1.99 1.48
C VAL A 115 -4.13 -2.48 2.84
N CYS A 116 -3.82 -1.73 3.89
CA CYS A 116 -4.28 -1.95 5.26
C CYS A 116 -4.81 -0.62 5.80
N ASP A 117 -6.06 -0.62 6.25
CA ASP A 117 -6.74 0.54 6.83
C ASP A 117 -6.78 0.38 8.35
N GLY A 118 -6.16 1.31 9.07
CA GLY A 118 -6.07 1.26 10.52
C GLY A 118 -7.40 1.62 11.18
N VAL A 119 -7.90 0.76 12.09
CA VAL A 119 -9.18 1.02 12.75
C VAL A 119 -9.05 2.22 13.69
N SER A 120 -9.61 3.36 13.29
CA SER A 120 -9.51 4.67 13.96
C SER A 120 -9.99 4.71 15.42
N SER A 121 -10.84 3.75 15.82
CA SER A 121 -11.27 3.61 17.22
C SER A 121 -10.21 2.99 18.15
N THR A 122 -9.14 2.44 17.57
CA THR A 122 -8.02 1.79 18.27
C THR A 122 -6.78 2.69 18.28
N PRO A 123 -5.99 2.68 19.36
CA PRO A 123 -4.77 3.49 19.43
C PRO A 123 -3.65 2.86 18.59
N ASP A 124 -2.72 3.67 18.06
CA ASP A 124 -1.55 3.21 17.27
C ASP A 124 -1.94 2.41 16.00
N SER A 125 -3.16 2.59 15.49
CA SER A 125 -3.69 2.01 14.25
C SER A 125 -2.81 2.33 13.03
N ASP A 126 -2.23 3.54 12.98
CA ASP A 126 -1.26 3.99 11.97
C ASP A 126 0.04 3.16 11.93
N ARG A 127 0.45 2.63 13.09
CA ARG A 127 1.61 1.75 13.22
C ARG A 127 1.23 0.31 12.88
N ALA A 128 0.02 -0.11 13.27
CA ALA A 128 -0.52 -1.43 12.96
C ALA A 128 -0.64 -1.63 11.44
N SER A 129 -1.34 -0.74 10.74
CA SER A 129 -1.50 -0.79 9.28
C SER A 129 -0.17 -0.78 8.55
N LEU A 130 0.77 0.08 8.97
CA LEU A 130 2.10 0.14 8.35
C LEU A 130 2.89 -1.16 8.50
N ALA A 131 2.89 -1.73 9.71
CA ALA A 131 3.59 -2.96 10.01
C ALA A 131 2.96 -4.13 9.24
N ALA A 132 1.63 -4.19 9.21
CA ALA A 132 0.85 -5.18 8.48
C ALA A 132 1.16 -5.15 6.98
N ALA A 133 1.01 -4.00 6.33
CA ALA A 133 1.21 -3.85 4.88
C ALA A 133 2.63 -4.26 4.47
N ARG A 134 3.65 -3.79 5.19
CA ARG A 134 5.06 -4.11 4.91
C ARG A 134 5.38 -5.59 5.12
N ALA A 135 4.89 -6.19 6.22
CA ALA A 135 5.14 -7.59 6.52
C ALA A 135 4.45 -8.52 5.52
N ALA A 136 3.22 -8.20 5.13
CA ALA A 136 2.49 -8.93 4.10
C ALA A 136 3.20 -8.85 2.75
N LEU A 137 3.56 -7.64 2.30
CA LEU A 137 4.31 -7.48 1.05
C LEU A 137 5.61 -8.28 1.08
N SER A 138 6.39 -8.19 2.16
CA SER A 138 7.64 -8.92 2.30
C SER A 138 7.43 -10.44 2.21
N ALA A 139 6.35 -10.97 2.80
CA ALA A 139 6.00 -12.38 2.74
C ALA A 139 5.61 -12.83 1.33
N LEU A 140 4.86 -12.00 0.60
CA LEU A 140 4.47 -12.27 -0.79
C LEU A 140 5.69 -12.19 -1.73
N GLN A 141 6.52 -11.16 -1.58
CA GLN A 141 7.72 -10.93 -2.39
C GLN A 141 8.76 -12.04 -2.25
N ALA A 142 8.97 -12.55 -1.03
CA ALA A 142 9.89 -13.67 -0.78
C ALA A 142 9.51 -14.94 -1.55
N GLU A 143 8.26 -15.03 -1.98
CA GLU A 143 7.70 -16.16 -2.68
C GLU A 143 7.39 -15.84 -4.15
N VAL A 144 7.77 -14.68 -4.70
CA VAL A 144 7.63 -14.50 -6.15
C VAL A 144 8.68 -15.38 -6.84
N ALA A 145 8.21 -16.34 -7.63
CA ALA A 145 9.07 -17.24 -8.41
C ALA A 145 9.17 -16.76 -9.86
N GLU A 146 10.22 -17.19 -10.58
CA GLU A 146 10.30 -16.95 -12.03
C GLU A 146 9.22 -17.71 -12.83
N GLU A 147 8.60 -18.74 -12.23
CA GLU A 147 7.53 -19.55 -12.82
C GLU A 147 6.14 -19.13 -12.34
N ALA A 148 5.13 -19.23 -13.22
CA ALA A 148 3.78 -18.75 -12.95
C ALA A 148 3.14 -19.61 -11.85
N ARG A 149 2.43 -18.97 -10.90
CA ARG A 149 1.77 -19.68 -9.81
C ARG A 149 0.27 -19.77 -10.10
N GLY A 150 -0.31 -20.93 -9.80
CA GLY A 150 -1.77 -21.11 -9.86
C GLY A 150 -2.50 -20.46 -8.69
N ALA A 151 -3.82 -20.29 -8.84
CA ALA A 151 -4.69 -19.63 -7.86
C ALA A 151 -4.57 -20.22 -6.45
N ASP A 152 -4.55 -21.55 -6.30
CA ASP A 152 -4.43 -22.22 -5.01
C ASP A 152 -3.13 -21.87 -4.27
N ARG A 153 -2.02 -21.74 -5.00
CA ARG A 153 -0.73 -21.38 -4.39
C ARG A 153 -0.74 -19.93 -3.93
N TRP A 154 -1.28 -19.01 -4.74
CA TRP A 154 -1.44 -17.62 -4.33
C TRP A 154 -2.41 -17.47 -3.15
N GLY A 155 -3.49 -18.23 -3.11
CA GLY A 155 -4.41 -18.28 -1.97
C GLY A 155 -3.70 -18.71 -0.67
N ALA A 156 -2.88 -19.75 -0.72
CA ALA A 156 -2.08 -20.17 0.44
C ALA A 156 -1.04 -19.11 0.87
N LEU A 157 -0.44 -18.41 -0.08
CA LEU A 157 0.50 -17.32 0.19
C LEU A 157 -0.20 -16.10 0.80
N LEU A 158 -1.42 -15.79 0.40
CA LEU A 158 -2.25 -14.74 1.01
C LEU A 158 -2.60 -15.08 2.47
N GLN A 159 -2.95 -16.33 2.78
CA GLN A 159 -3.13 -16.75 4.17
C GLN A 159 -1.86 -16.58 5.01
N MET A 160 -0.70 -16.91 4.44
CA MET A 160 0.58 -16.67 5.11
C MET A 160 0.86 -15.17 5.27
N ALA A 161 0.56 -14.35 4.26
CA ALA A 161 0.76 -12.90 4.31
C ALA A 161 -0.08 -12.26 5.43
N VAL A 162 -1.34 -12.69 5.60
CA VAL A 162 -2.17 -12.28 6.73
C VAL A 162 -1.55 -12.69 8.06
N ALA A 163 -1.13 -13.94 8.22
CA ALA A 163 -0.50 -14.38 9.47
C ALA A 163 0.80 -13.59 9.80
N ARG A 164 1.55 -13.16 8.77
CA ARG A 164 2.73 -12.30 8.92
C ARG A 164 2.35 -10.86 9.27
N ALA A 165 1.28 -10.34 8.69
CA ALA A 165 0.73 -9.04 9.04
C ALA A 165 0.30 -8.99 10.50
N SER A 166 -0.52 -9.95 10.96
CA SER A 166 -0.96 -10.02 12.36
C SER A 166 0.22 -10.09 13.34
N GLY A 167 1.21 -10.95 13.07
CA GLY A 167 2.41 -11.03 13.90
C GLY A 167 3.26 -9.75 13.89
N ALA A 168 3.20 -8.96 12.82
CA ALA A 168 3.88 -7.67 12.73
C ALA A 168 3.16 -6.56 13.51
N ILE A 169 1.82 -6.60 13.56
CA ILE A 169 1.02 -5.71 14.42
C ILE A 169 1.41 -5.92 15.88
N ASP A 170 1.44 -7.19 16.33
CA ASP A 170 1.84 -7.56 17.69
C ASP A 170 3.27 -7.10 18.03
N ALA A 171 4.20 -7.25 17.07
CA ALA A 171 5.59 -6.84 17.26
C ALA A 171 5.77 -5.32 17.26
N ALA A 172 4.98 -4.59 16.47
CA ALA A 172 5.01 -3.14 16.40
C ALA A 172 4.47 -2.52 17.70
N VAL A 173 3.44 -3.11 18.30
CA VAL A 173 2.80 -2.59 19.52
C VAL A 173 2.71 -3.69 20.59
N PRO A 174 3.81 -4.00 21.29
CA PRO A 174 3.87 -5.16 22.20
C PRO A 174 3.11 -4.96 23.52
N GLU A 175 2.61 -3.75 23.78
CA GLU A 175 1.87 -3.42 24.99
C GLU A 175 0.46 -3.98 24.93
N LYS A 176 0.08 -4.81 25.92
CA LYS A 176 -1.29 -5.31 26.03
C LYS A 176 -2.24 -4.17 26.37
N ARG A 177 -3.26 -3.97 25.53
CA ARG A 177 -4.28 -2.95 25.67
C ARG A 177 -5.67 -3.58 25.69
N ALA A 178 -6.62 -2.89 26.32
CA ALA A 178 -8.02 -3.32 26.33
C ALA A 178 -8.66 -3.20 24.94
N ASN A 179 -8.21 -2.21 24.15
CA ASN A 179 -8.53 -2.05 22.74
C ASN A 179 -7.18 -2.11 21.98
N PRO A 180 -6.77 -3.28 21.46
CA PRO A 180 -5.48 -3.42 20.78
C PRO A 180 -5.51 -2.70 19.41
N PRO A 181 -4.35 -2.28 18.89
CA PRO A 181 -4.26 -1.76 17.53
C PRO A 181 -4.73 -2.80 16.52
N SER A 182 -5.54 -2.37 15.57
CA SER A 182 -6.06 -3.24 14.51
C SER A 182 -6.10 -2.54 13.17
N CYS A 183 -6.17 -3.33 12.11
CA CYS A 183 -6.35 -2.83 10.75
C CYS A 183 -7.09 -3.84 9.87
N THR A 184 -7.63 -3.38 8.76
CA THR A 184 -8.07 -4.24 7.66
C THR A 184 -6.85 -4.82 6.91
N PHE A 185 -7.14 -5.70 5.96
CA PHE A 185 -6.19 -6.20 5.00
C PHE A 185 -6.90 -6.47 3.68
N THR A 186 -6.43 -5.85 2.60
CA THR A 186 -6.77 -6.26 1.24
C THR A 186 -5.49 -6.37 0.42
N ALA A 187 -5.39 -7.44 -0.36
CA ALA A 187 -4.27 -7.63 -1.27
C ALA A 187 -4.76 -8.13 -2.63
N ALA A 188 -4.14 -7.62 -3.69
CA ALA A 188 -4.36 -8.04 -5.07
C ALA A 188 -3.03 -8.44 -5.72
N ILE A 189 -2.99 -9.64 -6.27
CA ILE A 189 -1.82 -10.24 -6.89
C ILE A 189 -2.16 -10.48 -8.36
N LEU A 190 -1.52 -9.71 -9.25
CA LEU A 190 -1.60 -9.91 -10.69
C LEU A 190 -0.35 -10.68 -11.13
N ASP A 191 -0.48 -11.95 -11.48
CA ASP A 191 0.62 -12.82 -11.96
C ASP A 191 0.33 -13.29 -13.39
N GLY A 192 0.94 -12.63 -14.37
CA GLY A 192 0.50 -12.72 -15.76
C GLY A 192 -0.96 -12.30 -15.91
N ALA A 193 -1.79 -13.18 -16.46
CA ALA A 193 -3.24 -12.98 -16.60
C ALA A 193 -4.05 -13.40 -15.35
N LEU A 194 -3.43 -14.06 -14.36
CA LEU A 194 -4.14 -14.52 -13.18
C LEU A 194 -4.16 -13.40 -12.13
N LEU A 195 -5.36 -12.96 -11.75
CA LEU A 195 -5.59 -12.06 -10.63
C LEU A 195 -6.12 -12.84 -9.44
N VAL A 196 -5.46 -12.74 -8.29
CA VAL A 196 -5.87 -13.37 -7.02
C VAL A 196 -5.95 -12.30 -5.94
N THR A 197 -7.06 -12.27 -5.20
CA THR A 197 -7.26 -11.30 -4.12
C THR A 197 -7.48 -12.00 -2.78
N GLY A 198 -7.06 -11.36 -1.69
CA GLY A 198 -7.34 -11.79 -0.32
C GLY A 198 -7.81 -10.63 0.52
N ASN A 199 -8.88 -10.82 1.31
CA ASN A 199 -9.52 -9.73 2.05
C ASN A 199 -9.88 -10.11 3.50
N VAL A 200 -9.64 -9.19 4.43
CA VAL A 200 -10.14 -9.16 5.81
C VAL A 200 -10.54 -7.72 6.12
N GLY A 201 -11.81 -7.47 6.40
CA GLY A 201 -12.36 -6.11 6.60
C GLY A 201 -13.06 -5.58 5.36
N ASP A 202 -13.15 -4.26 5.23
CA ASP A 202 -13.97 -3.57 4.23
C ASP A 202 -13.19 -2.70 3.24
N SER A 203 -11.85 -2.75 3.28
CA SER A 203 -11.05 -2.37 2.11
C SER A 203 -11.39 -3.29 0.92
N ARG A 204 -11.23 -2.78 -0.31
CA ARG A 204 -11.74 -3.46 -1.50
C ARG A 204 -10.69 -3.62 -2.59
N SER A 205 -10.83 -4.70 -3.36
CA SER A 205 -10.11 -4.89 -4.62
C SER A 205 -11.08 -5.02 -5.79
N TYR A 206 -10.71 -4.44 -6.93
CA TYR A 206 -11.52 -4.35 -8.13
C TYR A 206 -10.73 -4.75 -9.38
N TRP A 207 -11.44 -5.33 -10.35
CA TRP A 207 -11.04 -5.38 -11.75
C TRP A 207 -11.87 -4.39 -12.56
N ILE A 208 -11.21 -3.48 -13.27
CA ILE A 208 -11.81 -2.42 -14.07
C ILE A 208 -11.27 -2.53 -15.50
N PRO A 209 -11.94 -3.26 -16.41
CA PRO A 209 -11.49 -3.39 -17.79
C PRO A 209 -11.58 -2.04 -18.53
N ASP A 210 -10.79 -1.87 -19.59
CA ASP A 210 -10.87 -0.65 -20.43
C ASP A 210 -12.24 -0.49 -21.11
N ALA A 211 -12.89 -1.62 -21.38
CA ALA A 211 -14.24 -1.70 -21.88
C ALA A 211 -14.96 -2.87 -21.20
N GLY A 212 -16.19 -2.67 -20.74
CA GLY A 212 -16.96 -3.71 -20.06
C GLY A 212 -17.42 -3.29 -18.67
N GLU A 213 -17.93 -4.27 -17.92
CA GLU A 213 -18.45 -4.07 -16.57
C GLU A 213 -17.33 -4.24 -15.54
N ALA A 214 -17.26 -3.31 -14.59
CA ALA A 214 -16.29 -3.40 -13.51
C ALA A 214 -16.76 -4.40 -12.44
N ARG A 215 -15.80 -5.04 -11.79
CA ARG A 215 -16.07 -6.12 -10.84
C ARG A 215 -15.37 -5.84 -9.53
N GLN A 216 -16.15 -5.74 -8.45
CA GLN A 216 -15.61 -5.89 -7.10
C GLN A 216 -15.23 -7.36 -6.89
N LEU A 217 -13.98 -7.62 -6.52
CA LEU A 217 -13.44 -8.96 -6.34
C LEU A 217 -13.51 -9.42 -4.88
N THR A 218 -13.63 -8.47 -3.95
CA THR A 218 -13.74 -8.72 -2.51
C THR A 218 -15.19 -8.62 -2.05
N VAL A 219 -15.47 -9.22 -0.90
CA VAL A 219 -16.72 -9.03 -0.15
C VAL A 219 -16.33 -8.43 1.19
N ASP A 220 -16.96 -7.32 1.55
CA ASP A 220 -16.62 -6.59 2.76
C ASP A 220 -17.03 -7.38 4.00
N ASP A 221 -16.16 -7.47 5.00
CA ASP A 221 -16.52 -7.95 6.32
C ASP A 221 -17.13 -6.78 7.12
N SER A 222 -18.37 -6.41 6.79
CA SER A 222 -19.08 -5.28 7.40
C SER A 222 -20.56 -5.56 7.67
N TRP A 223 -21.14 -4.82 8.61
CA TRP A 223 -22.57 -4.91 8.93
C TRP A 223 -23.47 -4.57 7.74
N ALA A 224 -23.07 -3.60 6.90
CA ALA A 224 -23.78 -3.33 5.65
C ALA A 224 -23.79 -4.56 4.73
N GLN A 225 -22.66 -5.26 4.59
CA GLN A 225 -22.58 -6.44 3.75
C GLN A 225 -23.40 -7.63 4.29
N GLU A 226 -23.49 -7.79 5.61
CA GLU A 226 -24.39 -8.77 6.25
C GLU A 226 -25.88 -8.46 5.99
N GLN A 227 -26.26 -7.18 6.03
CA GLN A 227 -27.62 -6.75 5.68
C GLN A 227 -27.94 -7.00 4.21
N ILE A 228 -26.99 -6.74 3.30
CA ILE A 228 -27.12 -7.02 1.86
C ILE A 228 -27.30 -8.53 1.64
N ALA A 229 -26.47 -9.36 2.29
CA ALA A 229 -26.58 -10.82 2.21
C ALA A 229 -27.93 -11.33 2.73
N SER A 230 -28.54 -10.61 3.67
CA SER A 230 -29.88 -10.89 4.22
C SER A 230 -31.04 -10.37 3.36
N GLY A 231 -30.75 -9.77 2.20
CA GLY A 231 -31.73 -9.29 1.22
C GLY A 231 -32.07 -7.81 1.31
N THR A 232 -31.36 -7.03 2.13
CA THR A 232 -31.49 -5.56 2.16
C THR A 232 -30.85 -4.97 0.90
N SER A 233 -31.44 -3.92 0.32
CA SER A 233 -30.81 -3.25 -0.80
C SER A 233 -29.50 -2.56 -0.37
N ARG A 234 -28.52 -2.48 -1.27
CA ARG A 234 -27.22 -1.81 -1.00
C ARG A 234 -27.42 -0.39 -0.47
N GLU A 235 -28.26 0.40 -1.12
CA GLU A 235 -28.58 1.78 -0.73
C GLU A 235 -29.07 1.87 0.72
N GLN A 236 -29.95 0.96 1.14
CA GLN A 236 -30.46 0.93 2.51
C GLN A 236 -29.43 0.42 3.52
N ALA A 237 -28.64 -0.59 3.15
CA ALA A 237 -27.63 -1.17 4.02
C ALA A 237 -26.48 -0.18 4.30
N GLU A 238 -26.02 0.53 3.28
CA GLU A 238 -24.92 1.50 3.37
C GLU A 238 -25.34 2.83 4.02
N SER A 239 -26.63 3.16 4.04
CA SER A 239 -27.15 4.35 4.74
C SER A 239 -27.51 4.10 6.21
N ALA A 240 -27.36 2.88 6.71
CA ALA A 240 -27.63 2.54 8.09
C ALA A 240 -26.60 3.19 9.05
N PRO A 241 -27.00 3.54 10.30
CA PRO A 241 -26.08 4.17 11.26
C PRO A 241 -24.80 3.37 11.53
N ASP A 242 -24.90 2.04 11.51
CA ASP A 242 -23.81 1.12 11.79
C ASP A 242 -23.26 0.47 10.50
N ALA A 243 -23.53 1.05 9.32
CA ALA A 243 -23.16 0.47 8.03
C ALA A 243 -21.66 0.13 7.91
N HIS A 244 -20.82 1.05 8.38
CA HIS A 244 -19.35 0.96 8.35
C HIS A 244 -18.76 0.14 9.51
N ALA A 245 -19.59 -0.50 10.34
CA ALA A 245 -19.08 -1.35 11.40
C ALA A 245 -18.48 -2.63 10.78
N ILE A 246 -17.15 -2.75 10.81
CA ILE A 246 -16.43 -3.94 10.38
C ILE A 246 -16.70 -5.13 11.32
N THR A 247 -16.79 -6.32 10.74
CA THR A 247 -17.05 -7.58 11.47
C THR A 247 -15.82 -8.49 11.51
N LYS A 248 -14.75 -8.11 10.79
CA LYS A 248 -13.47 -8.81 10.74
C LYS A 248 -12.32 -7.83 10.54
N TRP A 249 -11.20 -8.07 11.21
CA TRP A 249 -9.98 -7.26 11.14
C TRP A 249 -8.76 -8.09 11.56
N LEU A 250 -7.56 -7.54 11.37
CA LEU A 250 -6.32 -8.07 11.94
C LEU A 250 -6.02 -7.38 13.26
N GLY A 251 -5.66 -8.15 14.29
CA GLY A 251 -5.35 -7.60 15.61
C GLY A 251 -5.48 -8.63 16.72
N ALA A 252 -4.90 -8.34 17.89
CA ALA A 252 -4.84 -9.29 19.00
C ALA A 252 -6.22 -9.72 19.56
N ASP A 253 -7.28 -8.96 19.26
CA ASP A 253 -8.67 -9.24 19.63
C ASP A 253 -9.50 -9.87 18.51
N ALA A 254 -8.91 -10.11 17.33
CA ALA A 254 -9.58 -10.74 16.22
C ALA A 254 -9.99 -12.20 16.56
N HIS A 255 -11.25 -12.54 16.30
CA HIS A 255 -11.74 -13.92 16.48
C HIS A 255 -11.39 -14.83 15.30
N ASP A 256 -11.37 -14.25 14.10
CA ASP A 256 -11.04 -14.93 12.85
C ASP A 256 -10.33 -13.93 11.94
N GLU A 257 -9.11 -14.27 11.52
CA GLU A 257 -8.31 -13.47 10.58
C GLU A 257 -8.22 -14.14 9.20
N SER A 258 -8.98 -15.21 8.96
CA SER A 258 -8.90 -15.96 7.70
C SER A 258 -9.34 -15.09 6.53
N PRO A 259 -8.49 -14.85 5.51
CA PRO A 259 -8.87 -14.01 4.39
C PRO A 259 -9.87 -14.72 3.47
N THR A 260 -10.86 -13.96 2.97
CA THR A 260 -11.67 -14.40 1.84
C THR A 260 -10.84 -14.29 0.56
N ILE A 261 -10.62 -15.43 -0.12
CA ILE A 261 -9.83 -15.50 -1.35
C ILE A 261 -10.74 -15.56 -2.58
N ALA A 262 -10.42 -14.75 -3.59
CA ALA A 262 -11.05 -14.81 -4.91
C ALA A 262 -9.98 -14.85 -6.01
N SER A 263 -10.32 -15.37 -7.19
CA SER A 263 -9.43 -15.32 -8.34
C SER A 263 -10.21 -15.22 -9.66
N VAL A 264 -9.57 -14.62 -10.65
CA VAL A 264 -10.08 -14.47 -12.02
C VAL A 264 -8.91 -14.50 -13.01
N VAL A 265 -9.12 -15.08 -14.19
CA VAL A 265 -8.18 -14.98 -15.31
C VAL A 265 -8.66 -13.85 -16.21
N LEU A 266 -7.76 -12.91 -16.50
CA LEU A 266 -8.01 -11.73 -17.30
C LEU A 266 -7.66 -12.00 -18.76
N ASP A 267 -8.47 -11.51 -19.69
CA ASP A 267 -8.32 -11.69 -21.13
C ASP A 267 -8.32 -10.37 -21.91
N GLU A 268 -8.60 -9.25 -21.25
CA GLU A 268 -8.66 -7.91 -21.82
C GLU A 268 -7.85 -6.90 -20.99
N PRO A 269 -7.34 -5.82 -21.60
CA PRO A 269 -6.58 -4.80 -20.87
C PRO A 269 -7.47 -4.04 -19.88
N GLY A 270 -6.88 -3.60 -18.77
CA GLY A 270 -7.62 -2.93 -17.71
C GLY A 270 -6.77 -2.66 -16.48
N TRP A 271 -7.44 -2.29 -15.40
CA TRP A 271 -6.83 -1.86 -14.14
C TRP A 271 -7.27 -2.76 -12.99
N VAL A 272 -6.29 -3.19 -12.22
CA VAL A 272 -6.49 -3.71 -10.87
C VAL A 272 -6.40 -2.53 -9.92
N LEU A 273 -7.40 -2.36 -9.05
CA LEU A 273 -7.42 -1.35 -8.00
C LEU A 273 -7.61 -2.01 -6.65
N ALA A 274 -6.71 -1.78 -5.70
CA ALA A 274 -6.91 -2.05 -4.28
C ALA A 274 -7.02 -0.71 -3.54
N CYS A 275 -8.04 -0.52 -2.71
CA CYS A 275 -8.28 0.76 -2.03
C CYS A 275 -8.91 0.61 -0.64
N SER A 276 -8.68 1.60 0.22
CA SER A 276 -9.40 1.76 1.50
C SER A 276 -10.80 2.33 1.28
N ASP A 277 -11.59 2.40 2.34
CA ASP A 277 -12.97 2.87 2.29
C ASP A 277 -13.10 4.37 2.02
N GLY A 278 -12.11 5.17 2.39
CA GLY A 278 -12.08 6.60 2.07
C GLY A 278 -12.08 6.91 0.58
N LEU A 279 -11.79 5.94 -0.29
CA LEU A 279 -12.05 6.06 -1.73
C LEU A 279 -13.46 5.55 -2.09
N TRP A 280 -13.75 4.28 -1.82
CA TRP A 280 -14.94 3.63 -2.36
C TRP A 280 -16.24 4.14 -1.72
N ASN A 281 -16.21 4.69 -0.50
CA ASN A 281 -17.39 5.28 0.16
C ASN A 281 -18.04 6.39 -0.69
N TYR A 282 -17.27 7.06 -1.56
CA TYR A 282 -17.79 8.09 -2.47
C TYR A 282 -18.34 7.56 -3.80
N ALA A 283 -18.06 6.29 -4.13
CA ALA A 283 -18.50 5.60 -5.34
C ALA A 283 -18.57 4.08 -5.07
N SER A 284 -19.53 3.65 -4.23
CA SER A 284 -19.55 2.28 -3.73
C SER A 284 -19.77 1.21 -4.82
N PRO A 285 -20.72 1.36 -5.77
CA PRO A 285 -20.87 0.41 -6.86
C PRO A 285 -19.62 0.34 -7.75
N ALA A 286 -19.23 -0.86 -8.17
CA ALA A 286 -18.03 -1.06 -9.01
C ALA A 286 -18.07 -0.22 -10.30
N ASP A 287 -19.23 -0.11 -10.95
CA ASP A 287 -19.41 0.72 -12.16
C ASP A 287 -19.27 2.22 -11.87
N ASP A 288 -19.63 2.68 -10.67
CA ASP A 288 -19.46 4.08 -10.28
C ASP A 288 -17.99 4.40 -10.08
N LEU A 289 -17.25 3.52 -9.40
CA LEU A 289 -15.80 3.66 -9.21
C LEU A 289 -15.04 3.56 -10.54
N ALA A 290 -15.49 2.69 -11.44
CA ALA A 290 -14.93 2.58 -12.80
C ALA A 290 -15.12 3.87 -13.59
N ARG A 291 -16.29 4.50 -13.54
CA ARG A 291 -16.50 5.82 -14.18
C ARG A 291 -15.53 6.86 -13.63
N VAL A 292 -15.31 6.90 -12.32
CA VAL A 292 -14.33 7.81 -11.69
C VAL A 292 -12.91 7.53 -12.21
N LEU A 293 -12.51 6.26 -12.28
CA LEU A 293 -11.20 5.87 -12.80
C LEU A 293 -11.03 6.26 -14.27
N HIS A 294 -12.00 5.95 -15.14
CA HIS A 294 -11.91 6.29 -16.56
C HIS A 294 -11.92 7.81 -16.80
N ASP A 295 -12.70 8.57 -16.03
CA ASP A 295 -12.70 10.04 -16.07
C ASP A 295 -11.35 10.61 -15.61
N ALA A 296 -10.70 10.00 -14.62
CA ALA A 296 -9.35 10.35 -14.21
C ALA A 296 -8.32 10.00 -15.28
N LEU A 297 -8.37 8.78 -15.82
CA LEU A 297 -7.50 8.28 -16.89
C LEU A 297 -7.54 9.21 -18.12
N ALA A 298 -8.73 9.65 -18.53
CA ALA A 298 -8.90 10.57 -19.65
C ALA A 298 -8.29 11.96 -19.40
N ARG A 299 -8.18 12.39 -18.14
CA ARG A 299 -7.63 13.69 -17.75
C ARG A 299 -6.11 13.67 -17.57
N VAL A 300 -5.60 12.65 -16.90
CA VAL A 300 -4.21 12.65 -16.41
C VAL A 300 -3.31 11.61 -17.08
N GLY A 301 -3.89 10.72 -17.90
CA GLY A 301 -3.15 9.65 -18.57
C GLY A 301 -2.98 8.39 -17.71
N SER A 302 -2.20 7.45 -18.24
CA SER A 302 -2.08 6.08 -17.72
C SER A 302 -0.88 5.84 -16.80
N ASP A 303 -0.23 6.89 -16.30
CA ASP A 303 0.79 6.72 -15.25
C ASP A 303 0.09 6.32 -13.94
N PRO A 304 0.41 5.15 -13.34
CA PRO A 304 -0.35 4.62 -12.20
C PRO A 304 -0.34 5.53 -10.97
N VAL A 305 0.78 6.21 -10.68
CA VAL A 305 0.85 7.13 -9.54
C VAL A 305 0.00 8.37 -9.80
N THR A 306 0.16 8.97 -10.98
CA THR A 306 -0.64 10.14 -11.39
C THR A 306 -2.13 9.82 -11.40
N LEU A 307 -2.51 8.61 -11.82
CA LEU A 307 -3.89 8.14 -11.78
C LEU A 307 -4.39 7.96 -10.34
N ALA A 308 -3.59 7.34 -9.46
CA ALA A 308 -3.92 7.20 -8.04
C ALA A 308 -4.07 8.57 -7.34
N GLU A 309 -3.17 9.53 -7.62
CA GLU A 309 -3.28 10.92 -7.16
C GLU A 309 -4.62 11.54 -7.58
N ALA A 310 -5.02 11.33 -8.84
CA ALA A 310 -6.28 11.86 -9.35
C ALA A 310 -7.51 11.23 -8.68
N LEU A 311 -7.45 9.96 -8.27
CA LEU A 311 -8.50 9.28 -7.51
C LEU A 311 -8.58 9.82 -6.07
N VAL A 312 -7.43 9.98 -5.41
CA VAL A 312 -7.32 10.55 -4.06
C VAL A 312 -7.82 12.00 -4.05
N ALA A 313 -7.39 12.81 -5.01
CA ALA A 313 -7.85 14.19 -5.16
C ALA A 313 -9.37 14.25 -5.36
N TRP A 314 -9.93 13.37 -6.19
CA TRP A 314 -11.38 13.27 -6.38
C TRP A 314 -12.12 12.93 -5.08
N ALA A 315 -11.65 11.97 -4.28
CA ALA A 315 -12.27 11.64 -3.00
C ALA A 315 -12.16 12.79 -1.98
N ASN A 316 -11.02 13.49 -1.98
CA ASN A 316 -10.84 14.71 -1.21
C ASN A 316 -11.83 15.82 -1.61
N GLU A 317 -12.06 16.04 -2.92
CA GLU A 317 -13.06 16.98 -3.43
C GLU A 317 -14.50 16.63 -3.02
N ARG A 318 -14.78 15.34 -2.75
CA ARG A 318 -16.08 14.86 -2.25
C ARG A 318 -16.26 14.99 -0.74
N GLY A 319 -15.20 15.34 -0.02
CA GLY A 319 -15.26 15.68 1.40
C GLY A 319 -14.00 15.30 2.18
N GLY A 320 -13.23 14.32 1.70
CA GLY A 320 -12.02 13.81 2.34
C GLY A 320 -12.25 13.44 3.81
N HIS A 321 -13.35 12.70 4.04
CA HIS A 321 -13.85 12.42 5.39
C HIS A 321 -13.04 11.35 6.11
N ASP A 322 -12.35 10.47 5.38
CA ASP A 322 -11.46 9.43 5.90
C ASP A 322 -10.06 9.52 5.28
N ASN A 323 -9.14 8.66 5.72
CA ASN A 323 -7.90 8.36 5.02
C ASN A 323 -8.19 7.69 3.68
N ILE A 324 -7.37 7.97 2.66
CA ILE A 324 -7.66 7.56 1.29
C ILE A 324 -6.42 6.88 0.72
N THR A 325 -6.58 5.61 0.35
CA THR A 325 -5.54 4.82 -0.29
C THR A 325 -6.03 4.25 -1.61
N ALA A 326 -5.23 4.41 -2.66
CA ALA A 326 -5.47 3.83 -3.98
C ALA A 326 -4.17 3.20 -4.52
N ALA A 327 -4.17 1.90 -4.71
CA ALA A 327 -3.08 1.12 -5.30
C ALA A 327 -3.53 0.51 -6.62
N LEU A 328 -2.76 0.74 -7.68
CA LEU A 328 -3.11 0.41 -9.06
C LEU A 328 -2.05 -0.49 -9.71
N ALA A 329 -2.52 -1.46 -10.48
CA ALA A 329 -1.70 -2.18 -11.46
C ALA A 329 -2.42 -2.23 -12.81
N ARG A 330 -1.68 -1.92 -13.88
CA ARG A 330 -2.14 -2.02 -15.25
C ARG A 330 -1.90 -3.43 -15.77
N PHE A 331 -2.95 -4.10 -16.23
CA PHE A 331 -2.85 -5.36 -16.98
C PHE A 331 -2.96 -5.08 -18.48
N GLU A 332 -2.03 -5.64 -19.24
CA GLU A 332 -2.05 -5.66 -20.70
C GLU A 332 -1.84 -7.11 -21.16
N PRO A 333 -2.78 -7.71 -21.91
CA PRO A 333 -2.61 -9.07 -22.38
C PRO A 333 -1.42 -9.14 -23.34
N ASP A 334 -0.64 -10.21 -23.23
CA ASP A 334 0.50 -10.45 -24.11
C ASP A 334 -0.02 -10.68 -25.54
N VAL A 335 0.24 -9.73 -26.44
CA VAL A 335 -0.25 -9.76 -27.83
C VAL A 335 0.54 -10.77 -28.69
N SER A 336 1.47 -11.54 -28.10
CA SER A 336 2.31 -12.50 -28.80
C SER A 336 1.64 -13.87 -29.02
N SER A 337 0.61 -13.92 -29.88
CA SER A 337 0.33 -15.09 -30.74
C SER A 337 -0.55 -14.66 -31.92
N PRO A 338 -0.02 -14.61 -33.16
CA PRO A 338 -0.88 -14.52 -34.32
C PRO A 338 -1.75 -15.78 -34.35
N GLU A 339 -3.03 -15.54 -34.67
CA GLU A 339 -4.07 -16.52 -34.90
C GLU A 339 -3.53 -17.83 -35.49
N GLY A 340 -3.89 -18.95 -34.86
CA GLY A 340 -3.67 -20.27 -35.42
C GLY A 340 -4.31 -20.34 -36.81
N SER A 341 -3.49 -20.19 -37.84
CA SER A 341 -3.83 -20.58 -39.20
C SER A 341 -3.95 -22.10 -39.25
N SER A 342 -5.18 -22.62 -39.24
CA SER A 342 -5.65 -23.79 -40.02
C SER A 342 -7.12 -24.07 -39.74
#